data_AF-A0ABD2JJU3-F1
#
_entry.id   AF-A0ABD2JJU3-F1
#
_cell.length_a   1.000
_cell.length_b   1.000
_cell.length_c   1.000
_cell.angle_alpha   90.00
_cell.angle_beta   90.00
_cell.angle_gamma   90.00
#
_symmetry.space_group_name_H-M   'P 1'
#
loop_
_entity.id
_entity.type
_entity.pdbx_description
1 polymer ?
#
loop_
_entity_poly.entity_id
_entity_poly.type
_entity_poly.pdbx_seq_one_letter_code
_entity_poly.pdbx_strand_id
1 'polypeptide(L)'
;MSDSADESADPLDALVFMEQAEENGSDFSDTEEGKGMAEENSSDESEYNELQIAFKEGLLQKHGLNALQTKKRETIYKKEEMERKFVQIHRKRDWLDTLSVTFAPNLCYMGKVDSDFEREEAFSNQALNAVRTALPRLHSLKVPIHRPSDYFAEMAKSEEQMDRVERKLLRVKADRENRNKSKRLREERKFAVKVQRTREERKRKEKTNLIEATKKHRKGMKGQLEEMLNNTKGSKWEDDEEGGGGRKASYKLGRKGGKRSATDGRKMSRKGRDKKFGFGGQKKRSKRNDKKSFEMQ
;
A
#
# COMPACT_ATOMS: atom_id res chain seq x y z
N MET A 1 -51.93 29.36 15.64
CA MET A 1 -51.97 27.99 16.21
C MET A 1 -51.00 27.16 15.39
N SER A 2 -49.71 27.46 15.34
CA SER A 2 -48.73 27.38 16.44
C SER A 2 -48.81 26.02 17.14
N ASP A 3 -48.12 25.04 16.58
CA ASP A 3 -47.15 24.32 17.40
C ASP A 3 -45.96 23.86 16.56
N SER A 4 -44.81 24.06 17.16
CA SER A 4 -43.48 24.08 16.61
C SER A 4 -42.62 23.19 17.50
N ALA A 5 -42.07 22.14 16.94
CA ALA A 5 -40.98 21.33 17.47
C ALA A 5 -40.35 20.68 16.23
N ASP A 6 -39.33 21.25 15.60
CA ASP A 6 -37.96 21.41 16.10
C ASP A 6 -37.42 20.07 16.63
N GLU A 7 -37.20 19.16 15.69
CA GLU A 7 -36.35 17.99 15.92
C GLU A 7 -35.04 18.25 15.20
N SER A 8 -34.09 18.65 16.03
CA SER A 8 -32.74 19.08 15.75
C SER A 8 -32.00 18.15 14.80
N ALA A 9 -31.51 18.73 13.70
CA ALA A 9 -30.44 18.17 12.91
C ALA A 9 -29.22 17.94 13.81
N ASP A 10 -28.87 16.67 14.08
CA ASP A 10 -27.61 16.28 14.68
C ASP A 10 -26.46 16.56 13.69
N PRO A 11 -25.54 17.50 13.96
CA PRO A 11 -24.35 17.68 13.16
C PRO A 11 -23.16 17.13 13.96
N LEU A 12 -23.20 15.84 14.30
CA LEU A 12 -22.15 15.18 15.09
C LEU A 12 -21.82 13.80 14.52
N ASP A 13 -21.39 13.79 13.26
CA ASP A 13 -20.31 12.89 12.82
C ASP A 13 -19.34 13.62 11.87
N ALA A 14 -19.20 14.93 12.10
CA ALA A 14 -18.07 15.71 11.62
C ALA A 14 -16.89 15.47 12.58
N LEU A 15 -16.34 14.25 12.54
CA LEU A 15 -15.05 13.96 13.15
C LEU A 15 -13.97 14.68 12.34
N VAL A 16 -13.72 15.90 12.78
CA VAL A 16 -12.54 16.72 12.54
C VAL A 16 -11.30 15.84 12.66
N PHE A 17 -10.79 15.37 11.53
CA PHE A 17 -9.46 14.78 11.46
C PHE A 17 -8.47 15.94 11.47
N MET A 18 -8.12 16.34 12.69
CA MET A 18 -7.17 17.39 12.98
C MET A 18 -5.84 17.05 12.31
N GLU A 19 -5.51 17.89 11.35
CA GLU A 19 -4.23 18.09 10.70
C GLU A 19 -3.09 18.09 11.73
N GLN A 20 -2.37 16.97 11.81
CA GLN A 20 -1.03 16.91 12.36
C GLN A 20 -0.08 16.71 11.19
N ALA A 21 0.45 17.83 10.72
CA ALA A 21 1.64 17.88 9.90
C ALA A 21 2.83 17.40 10.75
N GLU A 22 3.22 16.14 10.56
CA GLU A 22 4.57 15.68 10.85
C GLU A 22 5.14 15.06 9.57
N GLU A 23 6.19 15.72 9.08
CA GLU A 23 7.02 15.37 7.95
C GLU A 23 7.44 13.90 7.98
N ASN A 24 6.99 13.13 6.98
CA ASN A 24 7.70 11.96 6.46
C ASN A 24 7.15 11.65 5.06
N GLY A 25 7.49 12.51 4.10
CA GLY A 25 7.35 12.20 2.68
C GLY A 25 8.30 11.06 2.32
N SER A 26 7.78 9.84 2.18
CA SER A 26 8.47 8.79 1.46
C SER A 26 8.10 8.92 -0.02
N ASP A 27 8.78 9.85 -0.68
CA ASP A 27 8.83 9.97 -2.13
C ASP A 27 9.53 8.73 -2.69
N PHE A 28 8.76 7.89 -3.40
CA PHE A 28 9.29 6.82 -4.24
C PHE A 28 9.18 7.31 -5.69
N SER A 29 9.99 8.32 -5.99
CA SER A 29 10.34 8.71 -7.35
C SER A 29 11.61 7.94 -7.72
N ASP A 30 11.48 7.05 -8.70
CA ASP A 30 12.59 6.34 -9.33
C ASP A 30 13.31 7.35 -10.23
N THR A 31 14.18 8.17 -9.62
CA THR A 31 15.08 9.09 -10.31
C THR A 31 16.49 8.49 -10.27
N GLU A 32 16.85 7.70 -11.28
CA GLU A 32 18.26 7.45 -11.57
C GLU A 32 18.90 8.74 -12.09
N GLU A 33 19.52 9.50 -11.19
CA GLU A 33 20.53 10.50 -11.55
C GLU A 33 21.77 9.78 -12.07
N GLY A 34 21.85 9.67 -13.40
CA GLY A 34 23.06 9.31 -14.12
C GLY A 34 24.15 10.34 -13.84
N LYS A 35 25.19 9.92 -13.13
CA LYS A 35 26.48 10.60 -13.07
C LYS A 35 26.95 10.91 -14.49
N GLY A 36 27.07 12.20 -14.79
CA GLY A 36 27.68 12.70 -16.01
C GLY A 36 29.12 12.18 -16.16
N MET A 37 29.31 11.30 -17.14
CA MET A 37 30.53 11.25 -17.92
C MET A 37 30.35 12.25 -19.05
N ALA A 38 30.90 13.44 -18.86
CA ALA A 38 31.28 14.30 -19.97
C ALA A 38 32.54 13.70 -20.61
N GLU A 39 32.65 13.90 -21.92
CA GLU A 39 33.79 13.58 -22.79
C GLU A 39 33.86 12.14 -23.31
N GLU A 40 33.11 11.90 -24.38
CA GLU A 40 33.53 11.22 -25.63
C GLU A 40 32.28 10.98 -26.51
N ASN A 41 31.76 12.00 -27.19
CA ASN A 41 30.78 11.78 -28.27
C ASN A 41 30.66 12.90 -29.32
N SER A 42 31.68 13.76 -29.47
CA SER A 42 31.64 14.82 -30.49
C SER A 42 32.04 14.36 -31.90
N SER A 43 32.39 13.08 -32.08
CA SER A 43 32.82 12.54 -33.39
C SER A 43 31.65 11.99 -34.21
N ASP A 44 30.67 11.32 -33.58
CA ASP A 44 29.56 10.66 -34.27
C ASP A 44 28.51 11.63 -34.83
N GLU A 45 28.32 12.79 -34.18
CA GLU A 45 27.42 13.85 -34.68
C GLU A 45 27.97 14.52 -35.95
N SER A 46 29.30 14.63 -36.10
CA SER A 46 29.92 15.19 -37.32
C SER A 46 29.70 14.26 -38.51
N GLU A 47 29.98 12.96 -38.32
CA GLU A 47 29.85 11.96 -39.37
C GLU A 47 28.39 11.75 -39.78
N TYR A 48 27.44 11.79 -38.83
CA TYR A 48 26.01 11.72 -39.13
C TYR A 48 25.51 12.94 -39.92
N ASN A 49 26.01 14.14 -39.61
CA ASN A 49 25.70 15.36 -40.36
C ASN A 49 26.30 15.33 -41.77
N GLU A 50 27.53 14.85 -41.93
CA GLU A 50 28.19 14.66 -43.23
C GLU A 50 27.43 13.65 -44.11
N LEU A 51 26.96 12.53 -43.54
CA LEU A 51 26.12 11.55 -44.25
C LEU A 51 24.77 12.12 -44.68
N GLN A 52 24.14 12.98 -43.86
CA GLN A 52 22.91 13.67 -44.24
C GLN A 52 23.12 14.68 -45.38
N ILE A 53 24.25 15.40 -45.37
CA ILE A 53 24.63 16.33 -46.44
C ILE A 53 24.90 15.55 -47.74
N ALA A 54 25.69 14.47 -47.67
CA ALA A 54 25.98 13.61 -48.82
C ALA A 54 24.72 12.93 -49.40
N PHE A 55 23.72 12.62 -48.55
CA PHE A 55 22.42 12.11 -48.99
C PHE A 55 21.58 13.18 -49.69
N LYS A 56 21.61 14.43 -49.19
CA LYS A 56 20.94 15.58 -49.82
C LYS A 56 21.59 15.98 -51.14
N GLU A 57 22.91 15.94 -51.22
CA GLU A 57 23.72 16.23 -52.41
C GLU A 57 23.70 15.08 -53.44
N GLY A 58 23.11 13.92 -53.08
CA GLY A 58 22.91 12.80 -53.98
C GLY A 58 24.16 11.94 -54.24
N LEU A 59 25.22 12.14 -53.45
CA LEU A 59 26.45 11.33 -53.49
C LEU A 59 26.23 9.91 -52.96
N LEU A 60 25.26 9.74 -52.06
CA LEU A 60 24.82 8.42 -51.57
C LEU A 60 23.68 7.89 -52.45
N GLN A 61 23.88 6.70 -53.03
CA GLN A 61 22.85 6.03 -53.82
C GLN A 61 21.64 5.71 -52.94
N LYS A 62 20.43 6.00 -53.43
CA LYS A 62 19.17 5.60 -52.79
C LYS A 62 19.03 4.08 -52.89
N HIS A 63 19.70 3.34 -52.03
CA HIS A 63 19.46 1.90 -51.90
C HIS A 63 17.95 1.68 -51.68
N GLY A 64 17.34 0.78 -52.45
CA GLY A 64 15.89 0.53 -52.47
C GLY A 64 15.29 0.00 -51.16
N LEU A 65 16.08 -0.05 -50.08
CA LEU A 65 15.64 -0.38 -48.72
C LEU A 65 15.20 0.85 -47.90
N ASN A 66 15.48 2.06 -48.35
CA ASN A 66 14.99 3.28 -47.71
C ASN A 66 13.54 3.55 -48.13
N ALA A 67 12.57 3.15 -47.29
CA ALA A 67 11.19 3.61 -47.44
C ALA A 67 11.15 5.13 -47.28
N LEU A 68 10.74 5.84 -48.34
CA LEU A 68 10.50 7.28 -48.27
C LEU A 68 9.47 7.53 -47.18
N GLN A 69 9.86 8.20 -46.09
CA GLN A 69 8.92 8.69 -45.09
C GLN A 69 7.99 9.67 -45.81
N THR A 70 6.79 9.22 -46.16
CA THR A 70 5.78 10.08 -46.77
C THR A 70 5.53 11.21 -45.80
N LYS A 71 5.80 12.46 -46.22
CA LYS A 71 5.52 13.64 -45.41
C LYS A 71 4.09 13.53 -44.88
N LYS A 72 3.91 13.70 -43.57
CA LYS A 72 2.59 13.67 -42.94
C LYS A 72 1.72 14.70 -43.67
N ARG A 73 0.57 14.27 -44.19
CA ARG A 73 -0.35 15.16 -44.90
C ARG A 73 -0.71 16.33 -43.99
N GLU A 74 -0.75 17.53 -44.54
CA GLU A 74 -1.18 18.73 -43.83
C GLU A 74 -2.62 18.56 -43.33
N THR A 75 -2.90 19.02 -42.12
CA THR A 75 -4.24 18.95 -41.53
C THR A 75 -5.10 20.08 -42.10
N ILE A 76 -5.95 19.75 -43.08
CA ILE A 76 -6.90 20.69 -43.68
C ILE A 76 -8.25 20.57 -42.98
N TYR A 77 -8.73 21.65 -42.37
CA TYR A 77 -10.06 21.68 -41.74
C TYR A 77 -11.15 22.03 -42.77
N LYS A 78 -11.84 21.00 -43.28
CA LYS A 78 -12.94 21.14 -44.24
C LYS A 78 -14.30 21.07 -43.57
N LYS A 79 -14.71 22.17 -42.93
CA LYS A 79 -15.95 22.25 -42.14
C LYS A 79 -17.20 21.83 -42.93
N GLU A 80 -17.40 22.38 -44.13
CA GLU A 80 -18.60 22.12 -44.93
C GLU A 80 -18.76 20.65 -45.34
N GLU A 81 -17.64 20.00 -45.70
CA GLU A 81 -17.66 18.57 -46.05
C GLU A 81 -18.01 17.70 -44.84
N MET A 82 -17.54 18.08 -43.65
CA MET A 82 -17.85 17.39 -42.39
C MET A 82 -19.33 17.52 -42.03
N GLU A 83 -19.92 18.71 -42.17
CA GLU A 83 -21.34 18.95 -41.92
C GLU A 83 -22.23 18.18 -42.90
N ARG A 84 -21.88 18.16 -44.20
CA ARG A 84 -22.62 17.36 -45.19
C ARG A 84 -22.61 15.87 -44.86
N LYS A 85 -21.46 15.33 -44.44
CA LYS A 85 -21.34 13.93 -43.99
C LYS A 85 -22.11 13.68 -42.69
N PHE A 86 -22.09 14.63 -41.76
CA PHE A 86 -22.85 14.53 -40.52
C PHE A 86 -24.34 14.37 -40.83
N VAL A 87 -24.91 15.20 -41.70
CA VAL A 87 -26.32 15.07 -42.10
C VAL A 87 -26.61 13.74 -42.81
N GLN A 88 -25.68 13.25 -43.62
CA GLN A 88 -25.83 11.97 -44.31
C GLN A 88 -25.86 10.77 -43.35
N ILE A 89 -25.07 10.80 -42.27
CA ILE A 89 -24.94 9.71 -41.30
C ILE A 89 -25.96 9.83 -40.17
N HIS A 90 -26.25 11.07 -39.74
CA HIS A 90 -27.09 11.36 -38.59
C HIS A 90 -28.56 11.09 -38.93
N ARG A 91 -29.08 9.98 -38.43
CA ARG A 91 -30.50 9.64 -38.48
C ARG A 91 -31.13 9.91 -37.13
N LYS A 92 -32.31 10.54 -37.14
CA LYS A 92 -33.12 10.70 -35.92
C LYS A 92 -33.50 9.31 -35.40
N ARG A 93 -33.09 8.99 -34.17
CA ARG A 93 -33.40 7.75 -33.47
C ARG A 93 -33.98 8.08 -32.11
N ASP A 94 -34.78 7.15 -31.57
CA ASP A 94 -35.26 7.29 -30.22
C ASP A 94 -34.09 7.14 -29.24
N TRP A 95 -34.24 7.76 -28.08
CA TRP A 95 -33.17 7.75 -27.08
C TRP A 95 -32.87 6.33 -26.59
N LEU A 96 -33.87 5.43 -26.56
CA LEU A 96 -33.70 4.02 -26.19
C LEU A 96 -32.76 3.25 -27.14
N ASP A 97 -32.70 3.62 -28.41
CA ASP A 97 -31.82 2.95 -29.39
C ASP A 97 -30.36 3.37 -29.24
N THR A 98 -30.13 4.53 -28.64
CA THR A 98 -28.78 5.14 -28.54
C THR A 98 -28.22 5.04 -27.12
N LEU A 99 -29.09 5.16 -26.10
CA LEU A 99 -28.76 5.21 -24.67
C LEU A 99 -27.63 6.20 -24.32
N SER A 100 -27.39 7.18 -25.18
CA SER A 100 -26.31 8.15 -25.02
C SER A 100 -26.72 9.26 -24.07
N VAL A 101 -25.87 9.55 -23.09
CA VAL A 101 -25.95 10.76 -22.28
C VAL A 101 -24.75 11.63 -22.63
N THR A 102 -25.01 12.85 -23.08
CA THR A 102 -23.99 13.84 -23.40
C THR A 102 -23.92 14.88 -22.30
N PHE A 103 -22.70 15.26 -21.93
CA PHE A 103 -22.44 16.35 -20.99
C PHE A 103 -21.83 17.53 -21.75
N ALA A 104 -22.11 18.74 -21.27
CA ALA A 104 -21.49 19.91 -21.84
C ALA A 104 -19.97 19.90 -21.53
N PRO A 105 -19.12 20.32 -22.48
CA PRO A 105 -17.67 20.16 -22.38
C PRO A 105 -17.05 20.92 -21.21
N ASN A 106 -17.73 21.95 -20.70
CA ASN A 106 -17.32 22.71 -19.51
C ASN A 106 -17.50 21.94 -18.19
N LEU A 107 -18.20 20.80 -18.20
CA LEU A 107 -18.25 19.88 -17.05
C LEU A 107 -17.19 18.77 -17.12
N CYS A 108 -16.40 18.72 -18.19
CA CYS A 108 -15.28 17.78 -18.28
C CYS A 108 -14.13 18.23 -17.36
N TYR A 109 -13.29 17.28 -16.95
CA TYR A 109 -12.14 17.56 -16.09
C TYR A 109 -11.18 18.57 -16.75
N MET A 110 -11.01 19.72 -16.10
CA MET A 110 -10.11 20.81 -16.52
C MET A 110 -8.83 20.88 -15.67
N GLY A 111 -8.55 19.84 -14.87
CA GLY A 111 -7.38 19.79 -14.00
C GLY A 111 -6.09 19.41 -14.73
N LYS A 112 -5.04 19.10 -13.96
CA LYS A 112 -3.72 18.77 -14.50
C LYS A 112 -3.76 17.41 -15.20
N VAL A 113 -3.44 17.38 -16.49
CA VAL A 113 -3.48 16.16 -17.31
C VAL A 113 -2.52 15.08 -16.79
N ASP A 114 -1.44 15.46 -16.12
CA ASP A 114 -0.40 14.53 -15.66
C ASP A 114 -0.76 13.77 -14.38
N SER A 115 -1.79 14.20 -13.64
CA SER A 115 -2.25 13.54 -12.42
C SER A 115 -3.23 12.41 -12.77
N ASP A 116 -2.75 11.16 -12.77
CA ASP A 116 -3.57 10.00 -13.11
C ASP A 116 -4.73 9.79 -12.13
N PHE A 117 -4.50 9.99 -10.83
CA PHE A 117 -5.51 9.78 -9.80
C PHE A 117 -6.71 10.74 -9.95
N GLU A 118 -6.43 12.04 -10.12
CA GLU A 118 -7.50 13.04 -10.31
C GLU A 118 -8.25 12.82 -11.61
N ARG A 119 -7.56 12.38 -12.66
CA ARG A 119 -8.15 12.06 -13.95
C ARG A 119 -9.09 10.85 -13.86
N GLU A 120 -8.67 9.78 -13.20
CA GLU A 120 -9.50 8.59 -12.97
C GLU A 120 -10.72 8.91 -12.11
N GLU A 121 -10.56 9.74 -11.06
CA GLU A 121 -11.68 10.23 -10.26
C GLU A 121 -12.69 11.00 -11.11
N ALA A 122 -12.22 11.87 -12.00
CA ALA A 122 -13.10 12.63 -12.86
C ALA A 122 -13.84 11.77 -13.89
N PHE A 123 -13.17 10.78 -14.49
CA PHE A 123 -13.83 9.81 -15.38
C PHE A 123 -14.90 9.00 -14.64
N SER A 124 -14.60 8.56 -13.42
CA SER A 124 -15.55 7.86 -12.56
C SER A 124 -16.78 8.73 -12.25
N ASN A 125 -16.56 9.99 -11.87
CA ASN A 125 -17.62 10.94 -11.58
C ASN A 125 -18.49 11.25 -12.81
N GLN A 126 -17.88 11.39 -13.99
CA GLN A 126 -18.60 11.59 -15.25
C GLN A 126 -19.50 10.37 -15.55
N ALA A 127 -18.97 9.16 -15.41
CA ALA A 127 -19.73 7.92 -15.60
C ALA A 127 -20.88 7.80 -14.59
N LEU A 128 -20.64 8.11 -13.32
CA LEU A 128 -21.66 8.06 -12.27
C LEU A 128 -22.80 9.05 -12.55
N ASN A 129 -22.49 10.26 -12.99
CA ASN A 129 -23.48 11.26 -13.37
C ASN A 129 -24.27 10.84 -14.62
N ALA A 130 -23.63 10.17 -15.59
CA ALA A 130 -24.31 9.58 -16.75
C ALA A 130 -25.34 8.53 -16.32
N VAL A 131 -24.95 7.65 -15.40
CA VAL A 131 -25.87 6.64 -14.85
C VAL A 131 -27.03 7.31 -14.11
N ARG A 132 -26.74 8.27 -13.22
CA ARG A 132 -27.77 8.99 -12.43
C ARG A 132 -28.79 9.71 -13.30
N THR A 133 -28.38 10.23 -14.46
CA THR A 133 -29.29 10.91 -15.40
C THR A 133 -30.06 9.93 -16.29
N ALA A 134 -29.46 8.79 -16.64
CA ALA A 134 -30.10 7.76 -17.46
C ALA A 134 -31.14 6.92 -16.68
N LEU A 135 -30.88 6.62 -15.40
CA LEU A 135 -31.73 5.75 -14.57
C LEU A 135 -33.19 6.24 -14.48
N PRO A 136 -33.50 7.51 -14.15
CA PRO A 136 -34.88 8.00 -14.11
C PRO A 136 -35.58 7.93 -15.47
N ARG A 137 -34.84 8.19 -16.56
CA ARG A 137 -35.37 8.10 -17.93
C ARG A 137 -35.76 6.66 -18.26
N LEU A 138 -34.89 5.68 -17.98
CA LEU A 138 -35.19 4.26 -18.16
C LEU A 138 -36.39 3.80 -17.32
N HIS A 139 -36.50 4.30 -16.08
CA HIS A 139 -37.64 4.00 -15.21
C HIS A 139 -38.95 4.56 -15.78
N SER A 140 -38.95 5.80 -16.31
CA SER A 140 -40.14 6.38 -16.96
C SER A 140 -40.60 5.59 -18.20
N LEU A 141 -39.65 4.95 -18.89
CA LEU A 141 -39.89 4.11 -20.06
C LEU A 141 -40.21 2.65 -19.69
N LYS A 142 -40.29 2.31 -18.39
CA LYS A 142 -40.59 0.98 -17.85
C LYS A 142 -39.64 -0.12 -18.33
N VAL A 143 -38.38 0.22 -18.58
CA VAL A 143 -37.33 -0.74 -18.96
C VAL A 143 -36.73 -1.36 -17.68
N PRO A 144 -36.58 -2.70 -17.59
CA PRO A 144 -35.92 -3.33 -16.45
C PRO A 144 -34.41 -3.01 -16.47
N ILE A 145 -33.91 -2.45 -15.36
CA ILE A 145 -32.53 -1.96 -15.25
C ILE A 145 -31.61 -2.97 -14.53
N HIS A 146 -32.13 -3.64 -13.50
CA HIS A 146 -31.33 -4.52 -12.67
C HIS A 146 -31.27 -5.93 -13.26
N ARG A 147 -30.06 -6.48 -13.33
CA ARG A 147 -29.84 -7.90 -13.64
C ARG A 147 -30.26 -8.76 -12.45
N PRO A 148 -31.25 -9.66 -12.59
CA PRO A 148 -31.61 -10.60 -11.54
C PRO A 148 -30.45 -11.56 -11.23
N SER A 149 -30.33 -11.97 -9.96
CA SER A 149 -29.28 -12.93 -9.53
C SER A 149 -29.44 -14.32 -10.15
N ASP A 150 -30.67 -14.68 -10.53
CA ASP A 150 -31.03 -15.97 -11.15
C ASP A 150 -30.90 -15.96 -12.69
N TYR A 151 -30.50 -14.83 -13.28
CA TYR A 151 -30.33 -14.73 -14.73
C TYR A 151 -28.89 -15.05 -15.14
N PHE A 152 -28.67 -16.33 -15.47
CA PHE A 152 -27.38 -16.85 -15.96
C PHE A 152 -27.28 -16.69 -17.49
N ALA A 153 -26.50 -15.69 -17.91
CA ALA A 153 -26.12 -15.46 -19.30
C ALA A 153 -24.61 -15.30 -19.37
N GLU A 154 -24.05 -15.40 -20.57
CA GLU A 154 -22.62 -15.19 -20.79
C GLU A 154 -22.22 -13.77 -20.37
N MET A 155 -21.21 -13.68 -19.50
CA MET A 155 -20.67 -12.42 -18.99
C MET A 155 -19.39 -12.05 -19.74
N ALA A 156 -19.03 -10.77 -19.75
CA ALA A 156 -17.82 -10.29 -20.43
C ALA A 156 -16.50 -10.92 -19.92
N LYS A 157 -16.50 -11.51 -18.72
CA LYS A 157 -15.37 -12.26 -18.14
C LYS A 157 -15.86 -13.60 -17.63
N SER A 158 -15.03 -14.64 -17.78
CA SER A 158 -15.34 -15.97 -17.26
C SER A 158 -15.27 -16.02 -15.72
N GLU A 159 -16.04 -16.94 -15.14
CA GLU A 159 -16.05 -17.19 -13.69
C GLU A 159 -14.66 -17.57 -13.18
N GLU A 160 -13.94 -18.44 -13.89
CA GLU A 160 -12.56 -18.81 -13.56
C GLU A 160 -11.59 -17.61 -13.52
N GLN A 161 -11.83 -16.60 -14.36
CA GLN A 161 -11.04 -15.36 -14.33
C GLN A 161 -11.40 -14.53 -13.09
N MET A 162 -12.69 -14.42 -12.74
CA MET A 162 -13.13 -13.70 -11.55
C MET A 162 -12.66 -14.37 -10.26
N ASP A 163 -12.66 -15.70 -10.19
CA ASP A 163 -12.11 -16.47 -9.06
C ASP A 163 -10.61 -16.22 -8.86
N ARG A 164 -9.87 -16.00 -9.95
CA ARG A 164 -8.45 -15.62 -9.87
C ARG A 164 -8.28 -14.20 -9.30
N VAL A 165 -9.14 -13.27 -9.71
CA VAL A 165 -9.15 -11.90 -9.19
C VAL A 165 -9.50 -11.89 -7.70
N GLU A 166 -10.53 -12.63 -7.29
CA GLU A 166 -10.96 -12.73 -5.90
C GLU A 166 -9.86 -13.35 -5.01
N ARG A 167 -9.27 -14.47 -5.43
CA ARG A 167 -8.13 -15.07 -4.71
C ARG A 167 -6.97 -14.10 -4.52
N LYS A 168 -6.69 -13.25 -5.53
CA LYS A 168 -5.65 -12.22 -5.44
C LYS A 168 -6.02 -11.12 -4.44
N LEU A 169 -7.28 -10.68 -4.43
CA LEU A 169 -7.78 -9.69 -3.48
C LEU A 169 -7.74 -10.19 -2.04
N LEU A 170 -8.19 -11.43 -1.81
CA LEU A 170 -8.12 -12.09 -0.49
C LEU A 170 -6.67 -12.21 0.00
N ARG A 171 -5.74 -12.56 -0.88
CA ARG A 171 -4.31 -12.61 -0.55
C ARG A 171 -3.77 -11.23 -0.15
N VAL A 172 -4.08 -10.18 -0.90
CA VAL A 172 -3.65 -8.80 -0.57
C VAL A 172 -4.23 -8.36 0.78
N LYS A 173 -5.48 -8.69 1.07
CA LYS A 173 -6.12 -8.41 2.36
C LYS A 173 -5.43 -9.15 3.50
N ALA A 174 -5.18 -10.45 3.35
CA ALA A 174 -4.47 -11.25 4.34
C ALA A 174 -3.05 -10.74 4.59
N ASP A 175 -2.31 -10.36 3.53
CA ASP A 175 -0.97 -9.78 3.65
C ASP A 175 -0.98 -8.44 4.41
N ARG A 176 -1.98 -7.58 4.15
CA ARG A 176 -2.17 -6.32 4.87
C ARG A 176 -2.47 -6.57 6.35
N GLU A 177 -3.38 -7.48 6.66
CA GLU A 177 -3.71 -7.84 8.04
C GLU A 177 -2.52 -8.42 8.78
N ASN A 178 -1.74 -9.30 8.15
CA ASN A 178 -0.54 -9.90 8.73
C ASN A 178 0.54 -8.85 9.03
N ARG A 179 0.70 -7.85 8.15
CA ARG A 179 1.60 -6.71 8.40
C ARG A 179 1.13 -5.89 9.60
N ASN A 180 -0.17 -5.59 9.69
CA ASN A 180 -0.73 -4.83 10.82
C ASN A 180 -0.61 -5.59 12.14
N LYS A 181 -0.94 -6.89 12.15
CA LYS A 181 -0.73 -7.79 13.30
C LYS A 181 0.74 -7.83 13.73
N SER A 182 1.65 -7.89 12.76
CA SER A 182 3.10 -7.88 13.05
C SER A 182 3.58 -6.56 13.65
N LYS A 183 3.05 -5.41 13.20
CA LYS A 183 3.34 -4.10 13.80
C LYS A 183 2.85 -4.02 15.24
N ARG A 184 1.59 -4.40 15.48
CA ARG A 184 0.99 -4.47 16.81
C ARG A 184 1.80 -5.34 17.77
N LEU A 185 2.16 -6.56 17.36
CA LEU A 185 2.98 -7.45 18.17
C LEU A 185 4.38 -6.87 18.49
N ARG A 186 4.95 -6.05 17.60
CA ARG A 186 6.24 -5.37 17.88
C ARG A 186 6.06 -4.24 18.90
N GLU A 187 4.98 -3.48 18.80
CA GLU A 187 4.64 -2.40 19.74
C GLU A 187 4.35 -2.97 21.13
N GLU A 188 3.54 -4.03 21.23
CA GLU A 188 3.24 -4.74 22.47
C GLU A 188 4.53 -5.25 23.14
N ARG A 189 5.47 -5.82 22.37
CA ARG A 189 6.78 -6.25 22.90
C ARG A 189 7.62 -5.08 23.40
N LYS A 190 7.67 -3.96 22.66
CA LYS A 190 8.41 -2.75 23.09
C LYS A 190 7.80 -2.19 24.38
N PHE A 191 6.48 -2.13 24.46
CA PHE A 191 5.77 -1.66 25.64
C PHE A 191 6.01 -2.58 26.85
N ALA A 192 5.92 -3.90 26.67
CA ALA A 192 6.21 -4.86 27.73
C ALA A 192 7.63 -4.69 28.31
N VAL A 193 8.64 -4.52 27.44
CA VAL A 193 10.02 -4.25 27.89
C VAL A 193 10.13 -2.91 28.63
N LYS A 194 9.44 -1.87 28.15
CA LYS A 194 9.41 -0.56 28.82
C LYS A 194 8.77 -0.64 30.20
N VAL A 195 7.64 -1.32 30.33
CA VAL A 195 6.93 -1.55 31.60
C VAL A 195 7.79 -2.33 32.59
N GLN A 196 8.49 -3.37 32.13
CA GLN A 196 9.40 -4.12 33.00
C GLN A 196 10.53 -3.21 33.52
N ARG A 197 11.15 -2.41 32.64
CA ARG A 197 12.21 -1.47 33.02
C ARG A 197 11.71 -0.39 33.99
N THR A 198 10.55 0.23 33.74
CA THR A 198 9.98 1.25 34.64
C THR A 198 9.61 0.65 35.99
N ARG A 199 9.09 -0.58 36.03
CA ARG A 199 8.80 -1.30 37.28
C ARG A 199 10.07 -1.56 38.09
N GLU A 200 11.15 -2.00 37.46
CA GLU A 200 12.45 -2.19 38.14
C GLU A 200 13.04 -0.88 38.63
N GLU A 201 12.97 0.19 37.83
CA GLU A 201 13.47 1.51 38.20
C GLU A 201 12.67 2.12 39.36
N ARG A 202 11.34 1.94 39.37
CA ARG A 202 10.46 2.30 40.49
C ARG A 202 10.85 1.53 41.76
N LYS A 203 11.04 0.21 41.68
CA LYS A 203 11.52 -0.59 42.83
C LYS A 203 12.87 -0.13 43.37
N ARG A 204 13.81 0.26 42.48
CA ARG A 204 15.12 0.80 42.90
C ARG A 204 14.96 2.14 43.61
N LYS A 205 14.16 3.07 43.04
CA LYS A 205 13.85 4.37 43.65
C LYS A 205 13.17 4.22 45.01
N GLU A 206 12.21 3.30 45.13
CA GLU A 206 11.55 3.00 46.40
C GLU A 206 12.55 2.48 47.45
N LYS A 207 13.47 1.57 47.07
CA LYS A 207 14.54 1.09 47.96
C LYS A 207 15.51 2.20 48.36
N THR A 208 15.95 3.06 47.44
CA THR A 208 16.85 4.18 47.77
C THR A 208 16.16 5.16 48.71
N ASN A 209 14.91 5.52 48.44
CA ASN A 209 14.11 6.40 49.28
C ASN A 209 13.93 5.82 50.69
N LEU A 210 13.70 4.51 50.81
CA LEU A 210 13.60 3.82 52.11
C LEU A 210 14.94 3.81 52.87
N ILE A 211 16.06 3.57 52.18
CA ILE A 211 17.40 3.61 52.78
C ILE A 211 17.74 5.04 53.25
N GLU A 212 17.38 6.06 52.48
CA GLU A 212 17.56 7.46 52.88
C GLU A 212 16.69 7.81 54.09
N ALA A 213 15.42 7.41 54.09
CA ALA A 213 14.52 7.60 55.23
C ALA A 213 15.08 6.94 56.51
N THR A 214 15.54 5.69 56.43
CA THR A 214 16.14 4.98 57.57
C THR A 214 17.45 5.61 58.05
N LYS A 215 18.31 6.08 57.14
CA LYS A 215 19.52 6.85 57.49
C LYS A 215 19.18 8.18 58.20
N LYS A 216 18.15 8.91 57.74
CA LYS A 216 17.67 10.15 58.37
C LYS A 216 17.06 9.89 59.75
N HIS A 217 16.29 8.80 59.91
CA HIS A 217 15.78 8.35 61.20
C HIS A 217 16.92 8.04 62.19
N ARG A 218 17.95 7.30 61.75
CA ARG A 218 19.14 7.00 62.59
C ARG A 218 19.91 8.26 63.02
N LYS A 219 19.84 9.34 62.25
CA LYS A 219 20.46 10.64 62.55
C LYS A 219 19.59 11.57 63.40
N GLY A 220 18.40 11.14 63.86
CA GLY A 220 17.56 11.89 64.79
C GLY A 220 16.67 12.99 64.19
N MET A 221 16.63 13.14 62.85
CA MET A 221 15.81 14.13 62.15
C MET A 221 14.36 13.64 61.98
N LYS A 222 13.57 13.63 63.07
CA LYS A 222 12.20 13.07 63.07
C LYS A 222 11.19 13.86 62.23
N GLY A 223 11.30 15.19 62.15
CA GLY A 223 10.33 16.05 61.42
C GLY A 223 10.34 15.87 59.90
N GLN A 224 11.51 15.71 59.27
CA GLN A 224 11.63 15.50 57.81
C GLN A 224 11.33 14.05 57.38
N LEU A 225 11.26 13.12 58.32
CA LEU A 225 10.98 11.71 58.06
C LEU A 225 9.50 11.46 57.80
N GLU A 226 8.64 12.12 58.58
CA GLU A 226 7.19 11.96 58.52
C GLU A 226 6.61 12.48 57.20
N GLU A 227 7.18 13.57 56.67
CA GLU A 227 6.82 14.13 55.37
C GLU A 227 7.18 13.20 54.19
N MET A 228 8.37 12.59 54.19
CA MET A 228 8.76 11.61 53.15
C MET A 228 8.00 10.29 53.25
N LEU A 229 7.66 9.84 54.46
CA LEU A 229 6.90 8.60 54.66
C LEU A 229 5.42 8.77 54.25
N ASN A 230 4.84 9.95 54.48
CA ASN A 230 3.47 10.25 54.07
C ASN A 230 3.34 10.38 52.55
N ASN A 231 4.36 10.93 51.87
CA ASN A 231 4.37 11.01 50.40
C ASN A 231 4.54 9.63 49.71
N THR A 232 5.22 8.69 50.37
CA THR A 232 5.37 7.31 49.86
C THR A 232 4.17 6.41 50.18
N LYS A 233 3.48 6.62 51.32
CA LYS A 233 2.23 5.92 51.65
C LYS A 233 1.04 6.30 50.75
N GLY A 234 1.01 7.51 50.18
CA GLY A 234 0.01 7.93 49.19
C GLY A 234 0.11 7.22 47.82
N SER A 235 1.17 6.45 47.57
CA SER A 235 1.37 5.64 46.35
C SER A 235 1.11 4.14 46.57
N LYS A 236 0.26 3.78 47.55
CA LYS A 236 -0.28 2.42 47.68
C LYS A 236 -1.47 2.28 46.72
N TRP A 237 -1.17 2.02 45.46
CA TRP A 237 -2.15 1.57 44.47
C TRP A 237 -2.11 0.05 44.39
N GLU A 238 -3.29 -0.54 44.37
CA GLU A 238 -3.61 -1.98 44.37
C GLU A 238 -2.69 -2.77 43.44
N ASP A 239 -1.99 -3.73 44.05
CA ASP A 239 -1.59 -4.94 43.36
C ASP A 239 -2.89 -5.76 43.29
N ASP A 240 -3.59 -5.73 42.15
CA ASP A 240 -4.62 -6.71 41.82
C ASP A 240 -3.94 -8.08 41.67
N GLU A 241 -3.64 -8.71 42.82
CA GLU A 241 -3.60 -10.16 42.94
C GLU A 241 -5.04 -10.67 42.97
N GLU A 242 -5.64 -10.84 41.80
CA GLU A 242 -6.80 -11.70 41.64
C GLU A 242 -6.37 -13.07 41.08
N GLY A 243 -6.49 -14.10 41.92
CA GLY A 243 -7.03 -15.40 41.53
C GLY A 243 -6.06 -16.45 40.97
N GLY A 244 -5.42 -17.22 41.85
CA GLY A 244 -4.69 -18.43 41.41
C GLY A 244 -4.19 -19.36 42.50
N GLY A 245 -5.04 -19.66 43.49
CA GLY A 245 -4.74 -20.55 44.60
C GLY A 245 -4.13 -21.90 44.16
N GLY A 246 -2.95 -22.20 44.69
CA GLY A 246 -2.30 -23.50 44.54
C GLY A 246 -3.12 -24.60 45.20
N ARG A 247 -3.61 -25.54 44.39
CA ARG A 247 -3.96 -26.89 44.84
C ARG A 247 -3.12 -27.89 44.06
N LYS A 248 -2.13 -28.48 44.76
CA LYS A 248 -1.48 -29.72 44.33
C LYS A 248 -2.55 -30.81 44.33
N ALA A 249 -2.91 -31.32 43.16
CA ALA A 249 -3.70 -32.54 43.03
C ALA A 249 -3.09 -33.42 41.94
N SER A 250 -2.47 -34.50 42.40
CA SER A 250 -2.07 -35.65 41.61
C SER A 250 -3.31 -36.39 41.09
N TYR A 251 -3.40 -36.64 39.79
CA TYR A 251 -4.09 -37.81 39.27
C TYR A 251 -3.49 -38.26 37.93
N LYS A 252 -3.26 -39.58 37.85
CA LYS A 252 -2.87 -40.36 36.67
C LYS A 252 -4.06 -40.54 35.71
N LEU A 253 -3.75 -41.14 34.55
CA LEU A 253 -4.57 -41.57 33.40
C LEU A 253 -4.92 -40.42 32.44
N GLY A 254 -4.62 -40.45 31.14
CA GLY A 254 -4.10 -41.49 30.26
C GLY A 254 -4.86 -41.42 28.94
N ARG A 255 -4.18 -41.17 27.80
CA ARG A 255 -4.52 -41.73 26.47
C ARG A 255 -3.54 -41.28 25.38
N LYS A 256 -2.85 -42.30 24.84
CA LYS A 256 -2.52 -42.55 23.44
C LYS A 256 -2.68 -41.38 22.44
N GLY A 257 -1.56 -41.03 21.79
CA GLY A 257 -1.60 -40.44 20.44
C GLY A 257 -0.33 -39.71 20.04
N GLY A 258 0.59 -40.38 19.34
CA GLY A 258 1.61 -39.73 18.50
C GLY A 258 3.00 -39.60 19.11
N LYS A 259 3.87 -40.58 18.81
CA LYS A 259 5.33 -40.42 18.90
C LYS A 259 5.76 -39.26 17.99
N ARG A 260 6.06 -38.09 18.55
CA ARG A 260 6.99 -37.13 17.94
C ARG A 260 8.07 -36.86 18.96
N SER A 261 9.26 -37.34 18.61
CA SER A 261 10.48 -37.34 19.39
C SER A 261 10.78 -35.99 20.01
N ALA A 262 11.06 -36.03 21.32
CA ALA A 262 11.60 -34.95 22.14
C ALA A 262 13.05 -34.60 21.72
N THR A 263 13.21 -34.03 20.52
CA THR A 263 14.49 -33.50 20.03
C THR A 263 14.25 -32.21 19.24
N ASP A 264 13.59 -31.22 19.83
CA ASP A 264 13.67 -29.87 19.29
C ASP A 264 13.80 -28.85 20.41
N GLY A 265 15.05 -28.49 20.68
CA GLY A 265 15.45 -27.64 21.81
C GLY A 265 16.97 -27.62 22.01
N ARG A 266 17.70 -28.57 21.41
CA ARG A 266 19.16 -28.51 21.35
C ARG A 266 19.57 -27.65 20.17
N LYS A 267 20.07 -26.44 20.47
CA LYS A 267 20.72 -25.53 19.54
C LYS A 267 21.73 -26.34 18.71
N MET A 268 21.45 -26.55 17.41
CA MET A 268 22.36 -27.24 16.51
C MET A 268 23.76 -26.65 16.62
N SER A 269 24.78 -27.50 16.79
CA SER A 269 26.18 -27.04 16.77
C SER A 269 26.47 -26.31 15.46
N ARG A 270 27.37 -25.33 15.47
CA ARG A 270 27.75 -24.55 14.28
C ARG A 270 28.16 -25.46 13.12
N LYS A 271 28.94 -26.51 13.42
CA LYS A 271 29.30 -27.59 12.48
C LYS A 271 28.09 -28.30 11.86
N GLY A 272 27.01 -28.48 12.63
CA GLY A 272 25.78 -29.11 12.15
C GLY A 272 24.95 -28.20 11.24
N ARG A 273 24.97 -26.88 11.47
CA ARG A 273 24.34 -25.92 10.54
C ARG A 273 25.15 -25.79 9.27
N ASP A 274 26.47 -25.74 9.36
CA ASP A 274 27.35 -25.61 8.20
C ASP A 274 27.24 -26.84 7.28
N LYS A 275 27.07 -28.05 7.85
CA LYS A 275 26.81 -29.27 7.07
C LYS A 275 25.43 -29.28 6.41
N LYS A 276 24.40 -28.75 7.08
CA LYS A 276 23.01 -28.76 6.58
C LYS A 276 22.72 -27.65 5.57
N PHE A 277 23.27 -26.46 5.77
CA PHE A 277 22.96 -25.26 4.99
C PHE A 277 24.17 -24.73 4.18
N GLY A 278 25.36 -25.34 4.34
CA GLY A 278 26.62 -24.86 3.78
C GLY A 278 27.25 -23.76 4.64
N PHE A 279 28.57 -23.59 4.52
CA PHE A 279 29.27 -22.44 5.12
C PHE A 279 28.73 -21.15 4.49
N GLY A 280 28.14 -20.27 5.31
CA GLY A 280 27.53 -19.02 4.88
C GLY A 280 28.53 -17.97 4.36
N GLY A 281 29.17 -18.25 3.24
CA GLY A 281 30.02 -17.33 2.48
C GLY A 281 29.40 -16.95 1.13
N GLN A 282 29.94 -15.91 0.47
CA GLN A 282 29.46 -15.45 -0.84
C GLN A 282 29.59 -16.54 -1.91
N LYS A 283 28.49 -17.27 -2.18
CA LYS A 283 28.39 -18.24 -3.30
C LYS A 283 28.35 -17.58 -4.70
N LYS A 284 28.53 -16.26 -4.79
CA LYS A 284 28.41 -15.49 -6.05
C LYS A 284 29.53 -15.75 -7.06
N ARG A 285 30.61 -16.47 -6.70
CA ARG A 285 31.76 -16.73 -7.61
C ARG A 285 32.08 -18.22 -7.85
N SER A 286 31.32 -19.16 -7.27
CA SER A 286 31.58 -20.60 -7.42
C SER A 286 31.13 -21.20 -8.76
N LYS A 287 30.65 -20.38 -9.70
CA LYS A 287 30.25 -20.74 -11.07
C LYS A 287 31.10 -20.01 -12.11
N ARG A 288 32.39 -19.78 -11.82
CA ARG A 288 33.35 -19.27 -12.80
C ARG A 288 34.15 -20.45 -13.36
N ASN A 289 34.44 -20.40 -14.65
CA ASN A 289 35.29 -21.39 -15.30
C ASN A 289 36.73 -21.18 -14.81
N ASP A 290 37.27 -22.16 -14.09
CA ASP A 290 38.68 -22.19 -13.71
C ASP A 290 39.49 -22.91 -14.79
N LYS A 291 40.80 -22.66 -14.85
CA LYS A 291 41.75 -23.24 -15.83
C LYS A 291 41.67 -24.78 -15.93
N LYS A 292 41.26 -25.46 -14.85
CA LYS A 292 41.04 -26.92 -14.79
C LYS A 292 39.87 -27.42 -15.67
N SER A 293 38.93 -26.53 -16.01
CA SER A 293 37.80 -26.86 -16.89
C SER A 293 38.23 -27.04 -18.35
N PHE A 294 39.44 -26.59 -18.70
CA PHE A 294 40.00 -26.65 -20.06
C PHE A 294 40.82 -27.93 -20.32
N GLU A 295 41.38 -28.56 -19.27
CA GLU A 295 42.21 -29.78 -19.41
C GLU A 295 41.41 -31.09 -19.40
N MET A 296 40.07 -31.03 -19.36
CA MET A 296 39.18 -32.19 -19.47
C MET A 296 38.41 -32.20 -20.80
N GLN A 297 39.15 -32.12 -21.91
CA GLN A 297 38.71 -32.51 -23.26
C GLN A 297 39.78 -33.36 -23.93
#